data_AF-A0A2A9MAE1-F1
#
_entry.id   AF-A0A2A9MAE1-F1
#
_cell.length_a   1.000
_cell.length_b   1.000
_cell.length_c   1.000
_cell.angle_alpha   90.00
_cell.angle_beta   90.00
_cell.angle_gamma   90.00
#
_symmetry.space_group_name_H-M   'P 1'
#
loop_
_entity.id
_entity.type
_entity.pdbx_description
1 polymer ?
#
loop_
_entity_poly.entity_id
_entity_poly.type
_entity_poly.pdbx_seq_one_letter_code
_entity_poly.pdbx_strand_id
1 'polypeptide(L)'
;MGKRTTDEKRDRAVEGEDIELDLAASPAGQPAERERKRKIKEGETRADAKEEEELEFEDPYGDEFDEEEALAAEMNDAATSESDEEEEDNDGEKEKDELEVVTRAWRPGVDSLAEDEELDFDPSAYEMLHRATMEWSCLSFDIIRDPHAALRTKPPYTAYVVGGTQAETASGNRLFIMKWSDLHKTNKDAKDSDNDDSDDESDDEGSDEDPKLDFRIIAHRGTVNRVRCCPQMNRLVATWSDLGEVNVWDIDKQIKRLDDPGAAGPPPTPHQPPKFTYKGSGVEGYAVDWNPVHTGKLLTGDVEGSVCLWEPQEGGWGVSRIINPANKKSKKMPAARFAGVSDGATVEETQWKIGGSGAGDVFATASNDGGIRMYDTRSSASAPSLALVHAHNSDVNALRWSPVHHDLLLSGDEDGCVKVWDERYGEVPLVVMHWHKKPITSVDWHPTDEATFATSALDDSVALWDMSVEVDEDAVERERASTGAAKNDKEDENTMPEQLMFLHLGQEHISEIKFHPQIHGVVISTACDGFNFFKTCNI
;
A
#
# COMPACT_ATOMS: atom_id res chain seq x y z
N MET A 1 5.59 -4.66 -15.64
CA MET A 1 5.46 -3.79 -16.83
C MET A 1 6.50 -4.20 -17.86
N GLY A 2 6.14 -4.24 -19.14
CA GLY A 2 7.04 -4.49 -20.27
C GLY A 2 7.37 -3.19 -21.02
N LYS A 3 8.50 -3.18 -21.75
CA LYS A 3 8.91 -2.04 -22.59
C LYS A 3 8.28 -2.14 -23.98
N ARG A 4 7.78 -1.04 -24.53
CA ARG A 4 7.33 -0.94 -25.93
C ARG A 4 7.91 0.34 -26.55
N THR A 5 8.44 0.24 -27.77
CA THR A 5 8.98 1.37 -28.54
C THR A 5 7.91 1.92 -29.49
N THR A 6 7.62 3.22 -29.45
CA THR A 6 6.74 3.86 -30.43
C THR A 6 7.55 4.64 -31.46
N ASP A 7 7.62 4.13 -32.69
CA ASP A 7 8.08 4.89 -33.85
C ASP A 7 6.95 5.84 -34.32
N GLU A 8 7.10 7.16 -34.14
CA GLU A 8 7.11 8.15 -35.24
C GLU A 8 7.10 9.61 -34.72
N LYS A 9 7.98 10.40 -35.35
CA LYS A 9 8.35 11.80 -35.10
C LYS A 9 7.21 12.84 -35.20
N ARG A 10 7.34 13.93 -34.44
CA ARG A 10 7.46 15.30 -35.01
C ARG A 10 7.99 16.37 -34.05
N ASP A 11 8.98 17.10 -34.56
CA ASP A 11 9.70 18.24 -33.98
C ASP A 11 8.83 19.40 -33.47
N ARG A 12 9.25 20.04 -32.37
CA ARG A 12 9.44 21.50 -32.30
C ARG A 12 10.26 21.94 -31.07
N ALA A 13 11.36 22.62 -31.37
CA ALA A 13 12.25 23.30 -30.43
C ALA A 13 11.63 24.58 -29.84
N VAL A 14 11.95 24.87 -28.57
CA VAL A 14 12.04 26.23 -28.01
C VAL A 14 13.21 26.28 -27.02
N GLU A 15 14.01 27.33 -27.16
CA GLU A 15 15.26 27.66 -26.48
C GLU A 15 15.07 28.22 -25.05
N GLY A 16 16.07 27.96 -24.19
CA GLY A 16 16.70 28.95 -23.30
C GLY A 16 16.04 29.27 -21.95
N GLU A 17 16.71 28.96 -20.83
CA GLU A 17 17.68 29.86 -20.18
C GLU A 17 18.30 29.21 -18.93
N ASP A 18 19.62 29.24 -18.88
CA ASP A 18 20.48 28.81 -17.77
C ASP A 18 20.47 29.81 -16.61
N ILE A 19 20.49 29.32 -15.36
CA ILE A 19 20.99 30.09 -14.21
C ILE A 19 21.89 29.17 -13.36
N GLU A 20 23.21 29.33 -13.54
CA GLU A 20 24.25 28.98 -12.58
C GLU A 20 24.15 29.88 -11.34
N LEU A 21 24.31 29.33 -10.13
CA LEU A 21 24.99 30.03 -9.04
C LEU A 21 25.84 29.09 -8.17
N ASP A 22 27.12 29.43 -8.21
CA ASP A 22 28.33 29.00 -7.53
C ASP A 22 28.30 28.38 -6.12
N LEU A 23 29.21 27.41 -6.00
CA LEU A 23 29.85 26.86 -4.81
C LEU A 23 30.71 27.90 -4.07
N ALA A 24 30.73 27.85 -2.73
CA ALA A 24 31.90 28.29 -1.96
C ALA A 24 32.10 27.49 -0.67
N ALA A 25 33.36 27.06 -0.53
CA ALA A 25 33.95 26.11 0.41
C ALA A 25 33.90 26.41 1.92
N SER A 26 34.10 25.30 2.65
CA SER A 26 34.50 25.09 4.06
C SER A 26 35.71 25.93 4.54
N PRO A 27 36.05 25.98 5.85
CA PRO A 27 36.87 24.89 6.42
C PRO A 27 36.67 24.53 7.91
N ALA A 28 36.82 23.22 8.17
CA ALA A 28 37.65 22.56 9.18
C ALA A 28 37.52 22.87 10.69
N GLY A 29 37.34 21.79 11.47
CA GLY A 29 37.69 21.73 12.89
C GLY A 29 37.40 20.36 13.52
N GLN A 30 38.32 19.40 13.42
CA GLN A 30 38.41 18.24 14.34
C GLN A 30 38.98 18.69 15.70
N PRO A 31 38.78 17.95 16.81
CA PRO A 31 39.76 16.89 17.12
C PRO A 31 39.22 15.62 17.84
N ALA A 32 39.92 14.52 17.53
CA ALA A 32 40.47 13.51 18.44
C ALA A 32 39.58 12.45 19.14
N GLU A 33 39.79 11.22 18.66
CA GLU A 33 39.74 9.92 19.34
C GLU A 33 40.13 9.90 20.83
N ARG A 34 39.47 9.00 21.56
CA ARG A 34 40.07 8.27 22.69
C ARG A 34 39.56 6.84 22.75
N GLU A 35 40.35 5.93 22.20
CA GLU A 35 40.31 4.50 22.50
C GLU A 35 40.51 4.25 24.00
N ARG A 36 39.74 3.30 24.55
CA ARG A 36 40.09 2.59 25.80
C ARG A 36 39.89 1.09 25.62
N LYS A 37 40.99 0.39 25.33
CA LYS A 37 41.17 -1.04 25.56
C LYS A 37 41.13 -1.35 27.05
N ARG A 38 40.37 -2.37 27.47
CA ARG A 38 40.71 -3.19 28.65
C ARG A 38 40.49 -4.67 28.39
N LYS A 39 41.52 -5.42 28.75
CA LYS A 39 41.68 -6.87 28.66
C LYS A 39 40.87 -7.62 29.72
N ILE A 40 40.49 -8.82 29.30
CA ILE A 40 40.15 -10.08 29.98
C ILE A 40 40.82 -10.27 31.35
N LYS A 41 40.09 -10.88 32.29
CA LYS A 41 40.66 -11.89 33.19
C LYS A 41 39.64 -12.95 33.58
N GLU A 42 40.05 -14.19 33.35
CA GLU A 42 39.42 -15.47 33.67
C GLU A 42 39.26 -15.68 35.19
N GLY A 43 38.34 -16.58 35.55
CA GLY A 43 38.20 -17.14 36.88
C GLY A 43 37.27 -18.35 36.86
N GLU A 44 37.88 -19.53 36.85
CA GLU A 44 37.34 -20.89 36.79
C GLU A 44 36.53 -21.31 38.03
N THR A 45 35.60 -22.27 37.86
CA THR A 45 35.57 -23.63 38.48
C THR A 45 34.18 -24.26 38.22
N ARG A 46 34.05 -25.36 37.44
CA ARG A 46 34.22 -26.80 37.77
C ARG A 46 33.12 -27.32 38.71
N ALA A 47 32.39 -28.42 38.53
CA ALA A 47 32.20 -29.43 37.49
C ALA A 47 30.91 -30.19 37.86
N ASP A 48 30.26 -30.88 36.92
CA ASP A 48 29.81 -32.25 37.14
C ASP A 48 29.56 -32.95 35.81
N ALA A 49 30.05 -34.18 35.73
CA ALA A 49 30.09 -35.05 34.56
C ALA A 49 28.95 -36.08 34.62
N LYS A 50 28.48 -36.52 33.44
CA LYS A 50 27.92 -37.85 33.11
C LYS A 50 27.54 -37.86 31.62
N GLU A 51 28.36 -38.49 30.79
CA GLU A 51 28.21 -39.86 30.26
C GLU A 51 27.40 -39.87 28.95
N GLU A 52 28.14 -40.11 27.87
CA GLU A 52 27.69 -40.38 26.50
C GLU A 52 27.15 -41.81 26.40
N GLU A 53 26.03 -42.00 25.71
CA GLU A 53 25.65 -43.28 25.11
C GLU A 53 25.20 -43.01 23.67
N GLU A 54 25.99 -43.52 22.72
CA GLU A 54 25.61 -43.75 21.32
C GLU A 54 24.47 -44.78 21.28
N LEU A 55 23.42 -44.48 20.53
CA LEU A 55 22.41 -45.45 20.15
C LEU A 55 22.33 -45.51 18.63
N GLU A 56 23.00 -46.50 18.05
CA GLU A 56 22.72 -47.05 16.73
C GLU A 56 21.30 -47.65 16.72
N PHE A 57 20.54 -47.34 15.67
CA PHE A 57 19.31 -48.05 15.33
C PHE A 57 19.45 -48.59 13.90
N GLU A 58 19.78 -49.88 13.78
CA GLU A 58 19.56 -50.70 12.60
C GLU A 58 18.16 -51.33 12.71
N ASP A 59 17.33 -51.29 11.64
CA ASP A 59 16.35 -52.33 11.31
C ASP A 59 15.80 -52.14 9.87
N PRO A 60 15.18 -53.15 9.21
CA PRO A 60 15.86 -54.02 8.27
C PRO A 60 14.95 -54.37 7.06
N TYR A 61 14.94 -53.59 5.99
CA TYR A 61 14.23 -54.00 4.76
C TYR A 61 15.07 -53.65 3.53
N GLY A 62 16.05 -54.51 3.25
CA GLY A 62 16.36 -54.93 1.87
C GLY A 62 15.31 -55.96 1.44
N ASP A 63 15.06 -56.25 0.17
CA ASP A 63 15.70 -55.93 -1.10
C ASP A 63 14.61 -56.01 -2.19
N GLU A 64 14.90 -55.45 -3.37
CA GLU A 64 14.69 -56.01 -4.73
C GLU A 64 14.62 -54.82 -5.72
N PHE A 65 15.76 -54.40 -6.29
CA PHE A 65 16.28 -54.81 -7.60
C PHE A 65 15.24 -54.79 -8.74
N ASP A 66 15.44 -53.88 -9.71
CA ASP A 66 15.81 -54.34 -11.05
C ASP A 66 16.58 -53.25 -11.81
N GLU A 67 17.58 -53.73 -12.55
CA GLU A 67 18.65 -53.00 -13.24
C GLU A 67 18.28 -52.67 -14.70
N GLU A 68 19.28 -52.06 -15.38
CA GLU A 68 19.49 -51.86 -16.82
C GLU A 68 19.20 -50.47 -17.37
N GLU A 69 20.06 -49.84 -18.17
CA GLU A 69 21.48 -50.03 -18.48
C GLU A 69 21.88 -48.75 -19.24
N ALA A 70 23.07 -48.23 -18.95
CA ALA A 70 23.65 -47.08 -19.63
C ALA A 70 24.36 -47.51 -20.91
N LEU A 71 24.23 -46.76 -22.01
CA LEU A 71 25.30 -46.68 -23.02
C LEU A 71 25.36 -45.29 -23.69
N ALA A 72 26.56 -44.73 -23.64
CA ALA A 72 27.01 -43.51 -24.31
C ALA A 72 27.41 -43.78 -25.77
N ALA A 73 27.45 -42.73 -26.62
CA ALA A 73 28.63 -42.33 -27.41
C ALA A 73 28.31 -41.25 -28.46
N GLU A 74 29.23 -40.30 -28.57
CA GLU A 74 29.39 -39.28 -29.62
C GLU A 74 29.73 -39.88 -31.01
N MET A 75 29.40 -39.17 -32.10
CA MET A 75 30.35 -38.58 -33.10
C MET A 75 29.77 -38.44 -34.53
N ASN A 76 29.98 -37.22 -35.06
CA ASN A 76 30.42 -36.81 -36.42
C ASN A 76 29.58 -36.98 -37.71
N ASP A 77 29.42 -35.81 -38.36
CA ASP A 77 29.77 -35.44 -39.76
C ASP A 77 29.55 -36.46 -40.89
N ALA A 78 28.76 -36.08 -41.90
CA ALA A 78 29.28 -35.57 -43.19
C ALA A 78 28.20 -35.58 -44.29
N ALA A 79 28.26 -34.55 -45.12
CA ALA A 79 27.43 -34.29 -46.29
C ALA A 79 27.48 -35.36 -47.39
N THR A 80 26.41 -35.50 -48.16
CA THR A 80 26.47 -35.69 -49.63
C THR A 80 25.16 -35.23 -50.28
N SER A 81 25.34 -34.45 -51.35
CA SER A 81 24.38 -34.00 -52.35
C SER A 81 23.80 -35.15 -53.17
N GLU A 82 22.54 -35.08 -53.60
CA GLU A 82 22.14 -35.27 -55.00
C GLU A 82 20.87 -34.45 -55.30
N SER A 83 20.86 -33.97 -56.54
CA SER A 83 19.94 -33.07 -57.22
C SER A 83 18.65 -33.75 -57.65
N ASP A 84 17.53 -33.01 -57.65
CA ASP A 84 16.54 -33.10 -58.73
C ASP A 84 15.89 -31.72 -58.93
N GLU A 85 15.93 -31.29 -60.20
CA GLU A 85 15.36 -30.06 -60.73
C GLU A 85 13.86 -30.27 -61.01
N GLU A 86 12.97 -29.50 -60.39
CA GLU A 86 11.72 -29.08 -61.04
C GLU A 86 11.45 -27.62 -60.66
N GLU A 87 11.54 -26.74 -61.66
CA GLU A 87 11.05 -25.37 -61.57
C GLU A 87 9.55 -25.35 -61.85
N GLU A 88 8.74 -24.82 -60.93
CA GLU A 88 7.54 -24.06 -61.27
C GLU A 88 7.38 -22.85 -60.36
N ASP A 89 7.47 -21.68 -61.02
CA ASP A 89 7.10 -20.31 -60.69
C ASP A 89 6.23 -20.04 -59.43
N ASN A 90 6.87 -19.39 -58.45
CA ASN A 90 6.57 -18.04 -57.95
C ASN A 90 5.11 -17.67 -57.58
N ASP A 91 4.80 -17.71 -56.29
CA ASP A 91 4.08 -16.61 -55.61
C ASP A 91 4.75 -16.39 -54.24
N GLY A 92 5.42 -15.24 -54.11
CA GLY A 92 6.18 -14.88 -52.92
C GLY A 92 5.28 -14.44 -51.77
N GLU A 93 4.99 -15.35 -50.86
CA GLU A 93 4.60 -15.00 -49.50
C GLU A 93 5.88 -14.81 -48.67
N LYS A 94 6.18 -13.55 -48.35
CA LYS A 94 7.16 -13.25 -47.31
C LYS A 94 6.54 -13.70 -45.99
N GLU A 95 6.98 -14.85 -45.48
CA GLU A 95 6.91 -15.11 -44.03
C GLU A 95 7.54 -13.90 -43.34
N LYS A 96 6.71 -13.08 -42.70
CA LYS A 96 7.20 -12.19 -41.67
C LYS A 96 7.61 -13.14 -40.55
N ASP A 97 8.92 -13.34 -40.37
CA ASP A 97 9.45 -13.79 -39.09
C ASP A 97 8.88 -12.83 -38.03
N GLU A 98 7.84 -13.27 -37.33
CA GLU A 98 7.38 -12.63 -36.11
C GLU A 98 8.52 -12.80 -35.11
N LEU A 99 9.36 -11.76 -35.02
CA LEU A 99 10.32 -11.63 -33.94
C LEU A 99 9.53 -11.72 -32.64
N GLU A 100 9.62 -12.85 -31.94
CA GLU A 100 9.12 -12.97 -30.56
C GLU A 100 9.71 -11.79 -29.77
N VAL A 101 8.86 -10.80 -29.49
CA VAL A 101 9.24 -9.69 -28.62
C VAL A 101 9.31 -10.28 -27.23
N VAL A 102 10.50 -10.70 -26.82
CA VAL A 102 10.77 -11.13 -25.45
C VAL A 102 10.57 -9.92 -24.55
N THR A 103 9.35 -9.75 -24.04
CA THR A 103 9.03 -8.69 -23.08
C THR A 103 9.68 -9.02 -21.75
N ARG A 104 10.82 -8.39 -21.46
CA ARG A 104 11.44 -8.48 -20.14
C ARG A 104 10.71 -7.54 -19.17
N ALA A 105 10.48 -8.01 -17.94
CA ALA A 105 9.97 -7.16 -16.86
C ALA A 105 10.95 -6.01 -16.58
N TRP A 106 10.42 -4.79 -16.58
CA TRP A 106 11.17 -3.59 -16.21
C TRP A 106 11.49 -3.59 -14.71
N ARG A 107 12.75 -3.32 -14.36
CA ARG A 107 13.22 -3.25 -12.97
C ARG A 107 13.48 -1.80 -12.55
N PRO A 108 12.76 -1.27 -11.55
CA PRO A 108 12.99 0.07 -11.04
C PRO A 108 14.44 0.26 -10.57
N GLY A 109 15.03 1.42 -10.89
CA GLY A 109 16.41 1.77 -10.53
C GLY A 109 17.50 1.03 -11.32
N VAL A 110 17.20 -0.12 -11.92
CA VAL A 110 18.16 -0.90 -12.72
C VAL A 110 18.02 -0.60 -14.21
N ASP A 111 16.78 -0.51 -14.69
CA ASP A 111 16.49 -0.31 -16.11
C ASP A 111 16.10 1.15 -16.37
N SER A 112 16.83 1.84 -17.25
CA SER A 112 16.47 3.19 -17.71
C SER A 112 15.36 3.15 -18.75
N LEU A 113 14.46 4.13 -18.71
CA LEU A 113 13.45 4.39 -19.74
C LEU A 113 13.99 5.49 -20.67
N ALA A 114 13.88 5.30 -21.98
CA ALA A 114 14.18 6.38 -22.94
C ALA A 114 13.08 7.47 -22.90
N GLU A 115 13.36 8.67 -23.43
CA GLU A 115 12.39 9.80 -23.43
C GLU A 115 11.08 9.48 -24.19
N ASP A 116 11.11 8.50 -25.08
CA ASP A 116 10.01 8.04 -25.93
C ASP A 116 9.50 6.63 -25.58
N GLU A 117 10.00 6.02 -24.51
CA GLU A 117 9.52 4.73 -24.00
C GLU A 117 8.46 4.96 -22.91
N GLU A 118 7.32 4.28 -23.00
CA GLU A 118 6.34 4.19 -21.92
C GLU A 118 6.30 2.77 -21.37
N LEU A 119 6.02 2.65 -20.07
CA LEU A 119 5.83 1.36 -19.43
C LEU A 119 4.39 0.89 -19.62
N ASP A 120 4.23 -0.26 -20.29
CA ASP A 120 2.93 -0.91 -20.38
C ASP A 120 2.82 -2.00 -19.32
N PHE A 121 1.61 -2.24 -18.81
CA PHE A 121 1.39 -3.30 -17.84
C PHE A 121 1.47 -4.67 -18.51
N ASP A 122 1.83 -5.68 -17.72
CA ASP A 122 1.76 -7.07 -18.16
C ASP A 122 0.40 -7.62 -17.71
N PRO A 123 -0.54 -7.94 -18.63
CA PRO A 123 -1.85 -8.46 -18.24
C PRO A 123 -1.75 -9.75 -17.41
N SER A 124 -0.72 -10.56 -17.63
CA SER A 124 -0.54 -11.82 -16.89
C SER A 124 -0.17 -11.63 -15.42
N ALA A 125 0.34 -10.45 -15.05
CA ALA A 125 0.69 -10.09 -13.68
C ALA A 125 -0.54 -9.79 -12.81
N TYR A 126 -1.71 -9.59 -13.42
CA TYR A 126 -2.96 -9.26 -12.75
C TYR A 126 -4.01 -10.34 -13.00
N GLU A 127 -4.64 -10.84 -11.93
CA GLU A 127 -5.91 -11.57 -12.07
C GLU A 127 -7.02 -10.60 -12.45
N MET A 128 -6.98 -9.37 -11.93
CA MET A 128 -7.95 -8.33 -12.18
C MET A 128 -7.25 -6.96 -12.15
N LEU A 129 -7.57 -6.09 -13.11
CA LEU A 129 -7.15 -4.69 -13.13
C LEU A 129 -8.24 -3.86 -13.81
N HIS A 130 -8.88 -2.99 -13.05
CA HIS A 130 -9.86 -2.01 -13.54
C HIS A 130 -9.39 -0.62 -13.16
N ARG A 131 -9.49 0.32 -14.09
CA ARG A 131 -9.06 1.71 -13.90
C ARG A 131 -10.22 2.65 -14.18
N ALA A 132 -10.35 3.72 -13.41
CA ALA A 132 -11.25 4.82 -13.76
C ALA A 132 -10.60 6.17 -13.49
N THR A 133 -10.66 7.05 -14.48
CA THR A 133 -10.22 8.42 -14.38
C THR A 133 -11.32 9.30 -13.78
N MET A 134 -10.93 10.18 -12.87
CA MET A 134 -11.85 11.09 -12.18
C MET A 134 -11.66 12.53 -12.66
N GLU A 135 -12.71 13.35 -12.58
CA GLU A 135 -12.62 14.78 -12.92
C GLU A 135 -11.66 15.54 -12.00
N TRP A 136 -11.63 15.15 -10.72
CA TRP A 136 -10.79 15.75 -9.69
C TRP A 136 -10.05 14.65 -8.93
N SER A 137 -8.83 14.95 -8.51
CA SER A 137 -8.03 14.04 -7.68
C SER A 137 -8.75 13.71 -6.38
N CYS A 138 -8.52 12.49 -5.91
CA CYS A 138 -9.09 11.99 -4.67
C CYS A 138 -7.96 11.72 -3.67
N LEU A 139 -7.86 12.59 -2.65
CA LEU A 139 -6.83 12.48 -1.61
C LEU A 139 -7.09 11.30 -0.67
N SER A 140 -8.36 10.95 -0.49
CA SER A 140 -8.73 9.89 0.44
C SER A 140 -10.03 9.21 0.02
N PHE A 141 -10.08 7.91 0.26
CA PHE A 141 -11.26 7.09 0.08
C PHE A 141 -11.44 6.11 1.23
N ASP A 142 -12.63 5.53 1.32
CA ASP A 142 -12.85 4.36 2.17
C ASP A 142 -13.87 3.41 1.55
N ILE A 143 -13.80 2.15 1.96
CA ILE A 143 -14.61 1.07 1.39
C ILE A 143 -15.89 0.92 2.21
N ILE A 144 -17.02 1.05 1.52
CA ILE A 144 -18.34 0.85 2.12
C ILE A 144 -18.62 -0.65 2.12
N ARG A 145 -18.77 -1.22 3.31
CA ARG A 145 -19.15 -2.63 3.44
C ARG A 145 -20.55 -2.88 2.89
N ASP A 146 -20.64 -3.84 1.99
CA ASP A 146 -21.88 -4.24 1.32
C ASP A 146 -22.52 -5.46 2.02
N PRO A 147 -23.79 -5.80 1.72
CA PRO A 147 -24.46 -6.94 2.34
C PRO A 147 -24.06 -8.30 1.72
N HIS A 148 -23.10 -8.35 0.80
CA HIS A 148 -22.63 -9.59 0.20
C HIS A 148 -21.70 -10.37 1.15
N ALA A 149 -21.26 -11.55 0.72
CA ALA A 149 -20.39 -12.41 1.51
C ALA A 149 -19.10 -11.68 1.95
N ALA A 150 -18.62 -11.98 3.16
CA ALA A 150 -17.47 -11.32 3.76
C ALA A 150 -16.11 -11.79 3.21
N LEU A 151 -16.07 -12.82 2.37
CA LEU A 151 -14.84 -13.31 1.75
C LEU A 151 -15.16 -13.81 0.33
N ARG A 152 -15.26 -12.87 -0.61
CA ARG A 152 -15.51 -13.15 -2.02
C ARG A 152 -14.19 -13.44 -2.72
N THR A 153 -14.14 -14.56 -3.44
CA THR A 153 -12.94 -15.06 -4.13
C THR A 153 -13.17 -15.36 -5.61
N LYS A 154 -14.41 -15.18 -6.10
CA LYS A 154 -14.78 -15.43 -7.51
C LYS A 154 -15.46 -14.19 -8.11
N PRO A 155 -15.03 -13.74 -9.31
CA PRO A 155 -15.66 -12.64 -10.04
C PRO A 155 -16.99 -13.09 -10.70
N PRO A 156 -17.81 -12.14 -11.22
CA PRO A 156 -17.63 -10.70 -11.13
C PRO A 156 -17.78 -10.17 -9.71
N TYR A 157 -17.00 -9.13 -9.37
CA TYR A 157 -17.13 -8.45 -8.09
C TYR A 157 -17.96 -7.18 -8.20
N THR A 158 -18.70 -6.89 -7.13
CA THR A 158 -19.25 -5.55 -6.86
C THR A 158 -18.53 -4.94 -5.66
N ALA A 159 -18.18 -3.67 -5.73
CA ALA A 159 -17.53 -2.95 -4.63
C ALA A 159 -18.13 -1.54 -4.48
N TYR A 160 -18.21 -1.06 -3.25
CA TYR A 160 -18.74 0.27 -2.94
C TYR A 160 -17.64 1.09 -2.27
N VAL A 161 -17.44 2.31 -2.77
CA VAL A 161 -16.38 3.20 -2.29
C VAL A 161 -16.93 4.59 -2.07
N VAL A 162 -16.50 5.25 -1.01
CA VAL A 162 -16.68 6.70 -0.85
C VAL A 162 -15.34 7.40 -1.05
N GLY A 163 -15.30 8.40 -1.92
CA GLY A 163 -14.11 9.22 -2.19
C GLY A 163 -14.42 10.70 -2.00
N GLY A 164 -13.41 11.49 -1.65
CA GLY A 164 -13.51 12.94 -1.52
C GLY A 164 -12.59 13.67 -2.51
N THR A 165 -13.05 14.79 -3.05
CA THR A 165 -12.29 15.51 -4.08
C THR A 165 -11.35 16.59 -3.51
N GLN A 166 -10.37 16.97 -4.34
CA GLN A 166 -9.61 18.21 -4.24
C GLN A 166 -9.83 19.06 -5.51
N ALA A 167 -10.93 19.80 -5.54
CA ALA A 167 -11.27 20.71 -6.62
C ALA A 167 -10.59 22.08 -6.45
N GLU A 168 -10.33 22.79 -7.56
CA GLU A 168 -9.71 24.12 -7.57
C GLU A 168 -10.42 25.16 -6.70
N THR A 169 -11.75 25.04 -6.59
CA THR A 169 -12.56 25.96 -5.78
C THR A 169 -13.19 25.24 -4.61
N ALA A 170 -13.27 25.92 -3.46
CA ALA A 170 -13.85 25.35 -2.24
C ALA A 170 -15.30 24.85 -2.43
N SER A 171 -16.07 25.47 -3.32
CA SER A 171 -17.44 25.05 -3.66
C SER A 171 -17.52 23.97 -4.74
N GLY A 172 -16.41 23.66 -5.41
CA GLY A 172 -16.32 22.60 -6.41
C GLY A 172 -16.28 21.20 -5.79
N ASN A 173 -15.87 21.10 -4.53
CA ASN A 173 -15.63 19.83 -3.87
C ASN A 173 -16.87 18.97 -3.66
N ARG A 174 -16.72 17.65 -3.75
CA ARG A 174 -17.78 16.64 -3.64
C ARG A 174 -17.32 15.46 -2.81
N LEU A 175 -18.29 14.74 -2.26
CA LEU A 175 -18.15 13.34 -1.89
C LEU A 175 -18.77 12.49 -2.98
N PHE A 176 -18.00 11.56 -3.53
CA PHE A 176 -18.45 10.55 -4.46
C PHE A 176 -18.79 9.27 -3.70
N ILE A 177 -20.02 8.79 -3.84
CA ILE A 177 -20.44 7.47 -3.38
C ILE A 177 -20.55 6.62 -4.64
N MET A 178 -19.66 5.67 -4.80
CA MET A 178 -19.45 4.89 -6.02
C MET A 178 -19.84 3.43 -5.80
N LYS A 179 -20.40 2.83 -6.84
CA LYS A 179 -20.66 1.40 -6.98
C LYS A 179 -19.97 0.92 -8.26
N TRP A 180 -18.96 0.08 -8.08
CA TRP A 180 -18.28 -0.64 -9.14
C TRP A 180 -18.96 -2.00 -9.26
N SER A 181 -19.48 -2.34 -10.44
CA SER A 181 -20.15 -3.61 -10.72
C SER A 181 -19.46 -4.31 -11.88
N ASP A 182 -19.67 -5.61 -11.99
CA ASP A 182 -19.16 -6.42 -13.11
C ASP A 182 -17.62 -6.33 -13.23
N LEU A 183 -16.93 -6.35 -12.09
CA LEU A 183 -15.47 -6.41 -12.06
C LEU A 183 -14.99 -7.82 -12.37
N HIS A 184 -14.77 -8.09 -13.65
CA HIS A 184 -14.29 -9.37 -14.20
C HIS A 184 -12.76 -9.51 -14.13
N LYS A 185 -12.24 -10.70 -14.46
CA LYS A 185 -10.79 -10.92 -14.60
C LYS A 185 -10.23 -10.10 -15.76
N THR A 186 -8.95 -9.76 -15.68
CA THR A 186 -8.22 -9.16 -16.80
C THR A 186 -8.11 -10.16 -17.95
N ASN A 187 -8.54 -9.78 -19.15
CA ASN A 187 -8.32 -10.59 -20.35
C ASN A 187 -6.81 -10.67 -20.64
N LYS A 188 -6.28 -11.89 -20.75
CA LYS A 188 -4.84 -12.15 -20.96
C LYS A 188 -4.44 -12.11 -22.44
N ASP A 189 -5.42 -12.17 -23.35
CA ASP A 189 -5.20 -12.27 -24.81
C ASP A 189 -5.21 -10.89 -25.50
N ALA A 190 -5.27 -9.80 -24.72
CA ALA A 190 -5.31 -8.43 -25.22
C ALA A 190 -4.06 -7.97 -26.01
N LYS A 191 -3.08 -8.85 -26.24
CA LYS A 191 -1.96 -8.60 -27.17
C LYS A 191 -2.26 -8.98 -28.62
N ASP A 192 -3.36 -9.69 -28.90
CA ASP A 192 -3.65 -10.25 -30.23
C ASP A 192 -4.91 -9.67 -30.92
N SER A 193 -5.40 -8.49 -30.52
CA SER A 193 -6.63 -7.91 -31.10
C SER A 193 -6.51 -7.39 -32.55
N ASP A 194 -5.45 -7.74 -33.29
CA ASP A 194 -5.31 -7.44 -34.72
C ASP A 194 -5.49 -8.67 -35.63
N ASN A 195 -5.84 -9.85 -35.10
CA ASN A 195 -6.25 -11.00 -35.91
C ASN A 195 -7.71 -11.40 -35.64
N ASP A 196 -8.61 -10.90 -36.49
CA ASP A 196 -9.89 -11.54 -36.77
C ASP A 196 -9.61 -12.93 -37.37
N ASP A 197 -9.49 -13.96 -36.53
CA ASP A 197 -9.85 -15.37 -36.76
C ASP A 197 -9.08 -16.26 -35.78
N SER A 198 -9.63 -16.47 -34.58
CA SER A 198 -9.38 -17.72 -33.86
C SER A 198 -10.60 -18.13 -33.04
N ASP A 199 -11.31 -19.12 -33.56
CA ASP A 199 -12.21 -19.97 -32.79
C ASP A 199 -11.34 -20.81 -31.84
N ASP A 200 -11.09 -20.33 -30.61
CA ASP A 200 -10.57 -21.19 -29.54
C ASP A 200 -11.59 -21.27 -28.41
N GLU A 201 -12.21 -22.46 -28.31
CA GLU A 201 -13.12 -22.81 -27.23
C GLU A 201 -12.33 -23.03 -25.94
N SER A 202 -12.06 -21.93 -25.24
CA SER A 202 -11.82 -21.98 -23.81
C SER A 202 -13.14 -21.71 -23.08
N ASP A 203 -13.56 -22.66 -22.26
CA ASP A 203 -14.72 -22.60 -21.35
C ASP A 203 -14.56 -21.51 -20.25
N ASP A 204 -14.15 -20.28 -20.57
CA ASP A 204 -14.26 -19.16 -19.64
C ASP A 204 -15.65 -18.54 -19.81
N GLU A 205 -16.61 -18.95 -18.97
CA GLU A 205 -17.90 -18.27 -18.81
C GLU A 205 -17.73 -16.88 -18.16
N GLY A 206 -16.85 -16.05 -18.72
CA GLY A 206 -16.84 -14.61 -18.51
C GLY A 206 -17.94 -14.02 -19.37
N SER A 207 -19.02 -13.55 -18.77
CA SER A 207 -19.95 -12.68 -19.50
C SER A 207 -19.18 -11.49 -20.06
N ASP A 208 -19.29 -11.21 -21.36
CA ASP A 208 -18.73 -10.03 -22.07
C ASP A 208 -19.29 -8.68 -21.57
N GLU A 209 -19.77 -8.60 -20.34
CA GLU A 209 -20.29 -7.36 -19.79
C GLU A 209 -19.14 -6.47 -19.30
N ASP A 210 -19.06 -5.28 -19.88
CA ASP A 210 -18.11 -4.26 -19.46
C ASP A 210 -18.30 -3.89 -17.98
N PRO A 211 -17.21 -3.63 -17.22
CA PRO A 211 -17.29 -3.15 -15.85
C PRO A 211 -18.05 -1.83 -15.79
N LYS A 212 -18.93 -1.69 -14.79
CA LYS A 212 -19.83 -0.54 -14.65
C LYS A 212 -19.49 0.29 -13.43
N LEU A 213 -19.31 1.60 -13.62
CA LEU A 213 -19.12 2.57 -12.54
C LEU A 213 -20.35 3.48 -12.43
N ASP A 214 -21.15 3.27 -11.41
CA ASP A 214 -22.25 4.17 -11.01
C ASP A 214 -21.84 5.01 -9.81
N PHE A 215 -22.25 6.28 -9.76
CA PHE A 215 -21.98 7.12 -8.60
C PHE A 215 -23.10 8.10 -8.25
N ARG A 216 -23.10 8.55 -7.00
CA ARG A 216 -23.90 9.66 -6.48
C ARG A 216 -23.00 10.66 -5.79
N ILE A 217 -23.42 11.92 -5.79
CA ILE A 217 -22.63 13.02 -5.23
C ILE A 217 -23.32 13.67 -4.05
N ILE A 218 -22.52 14.14 -3.11
CA ILE A 218 -22.91 15.13 -2.10
C ILE A 218 -21.96 16.31 -2.22
N ALA A 219 -22.51 17.53 -2.25
CA ALA A 219 -21.72 18.75 -2.26
C ALA A 219 -20.95 18.88 -0.94
N HIS A 220 -19.63 19.05 -1.05
CA HIS A 220 -18.74 19.25 0.08
C HIS A 220 -18.16 20.67 0.02
N ARG A 221 -17.97 21.30 1.18
CA ARG A 221 -17.37 22.63 1.27
C ARG A 221 -15.92 22.47 1.70
N GLY A 222 -15.00 22.98 0.89
CA GLY A 222 -13.57 22.74 1.09
C GLY A 222 -13.13 21.37 0.57
N THR A 223 -11.83 21.20 0.41
CA THR A 223 -11.19 19.94 0.06
C THR A 223 -11.52 18.87 1.09
N VAL A 224 -11.62 17.61 0.65
CA VAL A 224 -11.77 16.47 1.55
C VAL A 224 -10.39 15.89 1.82
N ASN A 225 -9.76 16.29 2.92
CA ASN A 225 -8.43 15.82 3.32
C ASN A 225 -8.45 14.34 3.72
N ARG A 226 -9.53 13.91 4.40
CA ARG A 226 -9.75 12.51 4.73
C ARG A 226 -11.23 12.15 4.75
N VAL A 227 -11.54 10.92 4.33
CA VAL A 227 -12.88 10.33 4.44
C VAL A 227 -12.81 8.93 5.05
N ARG A 228 -13.70 8.63 5.99
CA ARG A 228 -13.81 7.30 6.62
C ARG A 228 -15.25 6.88 6.85
N CYS A 229 -15.54 5.62 6.55
CA CYS A 229 -16.81 4.95 6.82
C CYS A 229 -16.85 4.40 8.24
N CYS A 230 -17.99 4.52 8.91
CA CYS A 230 -18.19 3.89 10.21
C CYS A 230 -18.33 2.36 10.02
N PRO A 231 -17.45 1.54 10.60
CA PRO A 231 -17.39 0.11 10.29
C PRO A 231 -18.64 -0.66 10.72
N GLN A 232 -19.34 -0.21 11.77
CA GLN A 232 -20.58 -0.83 12.25
C GLN A 232 -21.84 -0.24 11.59
N MET A 233 -21.74 0.90 10.92
CA MET A 233 -22.86 1.58 10.26
C MET A 233 -22.40 2.16 8.92
N ASN A 234 -22.45 1.33 7.87
CA ASN A 234 -21.97 1.65 6.52
C ASN A 234 -22.60 2.91 5.87
N ARG A 235 -23.71 3.42 6.41
CA ARG A 235 -24.33 4.71 5.99
C ARG A 235 -23.68 5.95 6.59
N LEU A 236 -22.87 5.84 7.65
CA LEU A 236 -22.23 7.00 8.27
C LEU A 236 -20.82 7.17 7.75
N VAL A 237 -20.51 8.39 7.31
CA VAL A 237 -19.20 8.77 6.77
C VAL A 237 -18.72 10.02 7.49
N ALA A 238 -17.48 10.02 7.98
CA ALA A 238 -16.82 11.22 8.51
C ALA A 238 -15.89 11.80 7.45
N THR A 239 -15.83 13.13 7.34
CA THR A 239 -14.87 13.84 6.51
C THR A 239 -14.12 14.89 7.31
N TRP A 240 -12.84 15.05 7.03
CA TRP A 240 -12.02 16.17 7.49
C TRP A 240 -11.77 17.13 6.33
N SER A 241 -11.99 18.43 6.55
CA SER A 241 -11.80 19.48 5.54
C SER A 241 -10.61 20.39 5.83
N ASP A 242 -9.97 20.85 4.76
CA ASP A 242 -9.02 21.98 4.72
C ASP A 242 -9.55 23.28 5.39
N LEU A 243 -10.87 23.44 5.52
CA LEU A 243 -11.48 24.57 6.20
C LEU A 243 -11.48 24.44 7.74
N GLY A 244 -10.86 23.38 8.28
CA GLY A 244 -10.84 23.10 9.72
C GLY A 244 -12.19 22.70 10.28
N GLU A 245 -12.98 21.98 9.48
CA GLU A 245 -14.29 21.45 9.86
C GLU A 245 -14.28 19.93 9.68
N VAL A 246 -14.83 19.20 10.66
CA VAL A 246 -15.09 17.76 10.56
C VAL A 246 -16.60 17.57 10.44
N ASN A 247 -17.02 16.83 9.42
CA ASN A 247 -18.42 16.59 9.10
C ASN A 247 -18.75 15.10 9.23
N VAL A 248 -19.96 14.80 9.72
CA VAL A 248 -20.54 13.45 9.65
C VAL A 248 -21.74 13.48 8.71
N TRP A 249 -21.74 12.56 7.74
CA TRP A 249 -22.73 12.44 6.68
C TRP A 249 -23.55 11.16 6.84
N ASP A 250 -24.80 11.19 6.38
CA ASP A 250 -25.65 10.01 6.25
C ASP A 250 -25.89 9.75 4.76
N ILE A 251 -25.29 8.70 4.23
CA ILE A 251 -25.27 8.37 2.80
C ILE A 251 -26.26 7.26 2.41
N ASP A 252 -27.18 6.89 3.31
CA ASP A 252 -28.15 5.80 3.10
C ASP A 252 -29.00 6.00 1.83
N LYS A 253 -29.39 7.24 1.53
CA LYS A 253 -30.18 7.57 0.33
C LYS A 253 -29.39 7.35 -0.96
N GLN A 254 -28.09 7.64 -0.92
CA GLN A 254 -27.18 7.50 -2.05
C GLN A 254 -26.94 6.02 -2.33
N ILE A 255 -26.65 5.22 -1.30
CA ILE A 255 -26.47 3.75 -1.41
C ILE A 255 -27.72 3.10 -1.98
N LYS A 256 -28.90 3.35 -1.38
CA LYS A 256 -30.17 2.78 -1.86
C LYS A 256 -30.47 3.11 -3.32
N ARG A 257 -30.07 4.31 -3.77
CA ARG A 257 -30.28 4.74 -5.17
C ARG A 257 -29.23 4.17 -6.14
N LEU A 258 -28.09 3.70 -5.64
CA LEU A 258 -27.11 2.92 -6.43
C LEU A 258 -27.59 1.47 -6.60
N ASP A 259 -28.25 0.91 -5.58
CA ASP A 259 -28.80 -0.44 -5.62
C ASP A 259 -30.07 -0.56 -6.44
N ASP A 260 -30.92 0.47 -6.38
CA ASP A 260 -32.13 0.57 -7.18
C ASP A 260 -32.17 1.91 -7.92
N PRO A 261 -31.48 2.04 -9.07
CA PRO A 261 -31.54 3.23 -9.92
C PRO A 261 -32.96 3.54 -10.42
N GLY A 262 -33.83 2.52 -10.48
CA GLY A 262 -35.22 2.60 -10.93
C GLY A 262 -36.23 2.98 -9.84
N ALA A 263 -35.79 3.11 -8.57
CA ALA A 263 -36.69 3.37 -7.44
C ALA A 263 -37.63 4.56 -7.70
N ALA A 264 -38.87 4.46 -7.25
CA ALA A 264 -39.83 5.56 -7.38
C ALA A 264 -39.42 6.77 -6.52
N GLY A 265 -39.43 7.96 -7.10
CA GLY A 265 -39.10 9.23 -6.44
C GLY A 265 -37.92 9.97 -7.07
N PRO A 266 -37.69 11.24 -6.69
CA PRO A 266 -36.56 12.00 -7.21
C PRO A 266 -35.23 11.44 -6.68
N PRO A 267 -34.13 11.50 -7.46
CA PRO A 267 -32.81 11.12 -6.97
C PRO A 267 -32.39 12.01 -5.79
N PRO A 268 -31.49 11.52 -4.90
CA PRO A 268 -30.95 12.32 -3.82
C PRO A 268 -30.36 13.64 -4.34
N THR A 269 -30.68 14.75 -3.68
CA THR A 269 -30.09 16.05 -4.02
C THR A 269 -28.60 16.07 -3.66
N PRO A 270 -27.73 16.64 -4.52
CA PRO A 270 -26.34 16.89 -4.16
C PRO A 270 -26.21 17.84 -2.95
N HIS A 271 -27.14 18.76 -2.76
CA HIS A 271 -27.09 19.77 -1.70
C HIS A 271 -27.75 19.25 -0.41
N GLN A 272 -27.16 18.22 0.18
CA GLN A 272 -27.55 17.67 1.48
C GLN A 272 -26.65 18.27 2.58
N PRO A 273 -27.18 18.78 3.71
CA PRO A 273 -26.33 19.21 4.81
C PRO A 273 -25.75 18.00 5.57
N PRO A 274 -24.56 18.16 6.20
CA PRO A 274 -24.05 17.17 7.14
C PRO A 274 -25.06 16.87 8.25
N LYS A 275 -25.04 15.64 8.76
CA LYS A 275 -25.79 15.25 9.97
C LYS A 275 -25.24 15.97 11.20
N PHE A 276 -23.93 16.20 11.22
CA PHE A 276 -23.24 16.93 12.28
C PHE A 276 -21.98 17.60 11.72
N THR A 277 -21.64 18.78 12.22
CA THR A 277 -20.40 19.49 11.87
C THR A 277 -19.74 20.01 13.15
N TYR A 278 -18.46 19.73 13.31
CA TYR A 278 -17.62 20.33 14.34
C TYR A 278 -16.62 21.29 13.72
N LYS A 279 -16.58 22.52 14.24
CA LYS A 279 -15.68 23.59 13.80
C LYS A 279 -14.68 24.00 14.87
N GLY A 280 -14.47 23.15 15.88
CA GLY A 280 -13.73 23.53 17.08
C GLY A 280 -12.21 23.42 16.96
N SER A 281 -11.67 22.78 15.91
CA SER A 281 -10.23 22.84 15.61
C SER A 281 -9.84 24.23 15.13
N GLY A 282 -10.60 24.80 14.17
CA GLY A 282 -10.30 26.10 13.55
C GLY A 282 -9.03 26.09 12.70
N VAL A 283 -8.44 24.91 12.53
CA VAL A 283 -7.28 24.57 11.70
C VAL A 283 -7.56 23.25 11.01
N GLU A 284 -6.91 23.03 9.88
CA GLU A 284 -7.01 21.79 9.12
C GLU A 284 -6.32 20.61 9.80
N GLY A 285 -6.38 19.45 9.17
CA GLY A 285 -5.95 18.17 9.69
C GLY A 285 -6.21 17.07 8.67
N TYR A 286 -5.72 15.89 8.98
CA TYR A 286 -5.80 14.72 8.11
C TYR A 286 -6.30 13.51 8.87
N ALA A 287 -5.92 13.33 10.13
CA ALA A 287 -6.27 12.14 10.90
C ALA A 287 -7.78 12.04 11.21
N VAL A 288 -8.40 10.93 10.80
CA VAL A 288 -9.77 10.53 11.13
C VAL A 288 -9.79 9.01 11.27
N ASP A 289 -10.33 8.50 12.38
CA ASP A 289 -10.50 7.07 12.54
C ASP A 289 -11.71 6.71 13.41
N TRP A 290 -12.60 5.88 12.85
CA TRP A 290 -13.76 5.37 13.56
C TRP A 290 -13.36 4.25 14.49
N ASN A 291 -13.92 4.25 15.70
CA ASN A 291 -13.68 3.18 16.64
C ASN A 291 -14.29 1.86 16.13
N PRO A 292 -13.51 0.77 16.02
CA PRO A 292 -13.99 -0.48 15.45
C PRO A 292 -14.89 -1.28 16.41
N VAL A 293 -14.87 -0.97 17.71
CA VAL A 293 -15.65 -1.68 18.74
C VAL A 293 -16.85 -0.86 19.19
N HIS A 294 -16.62 0.40 19.55
CA HIS A 294 -17.64 1.30 20.10
C HIS A 294 -18.30 2.10 18.97
N THR A 295 -19.49 1.64 18.57
CA THR A 295 -20.25 2.19 17.45
C THR A 295 -20.43 3.71 17.54
N GLY A 296 -20.02 4.43 16.49
CA GLY A 296 -20.19 5.87 16.38
C GLY A 296 -19.19 6.73 17.16
N LYS A 297 -18.25 6.11 17.89
CA LYS A 297 -17.11 6.82 18.49
C LYS A 297 -16.03 7.03 17.41
N LEU A 298 -15.37 8.19 17.37
CA LEU A 298 -14.25 8.42 16.45
C LEU A 298 -13.16 9.32 17.03
N LEU A 299 -11.97 9.26 16.46
CA LEU A 299 -10.86 10.16 16.71
C LEU A 299 -10.61 11.03 15.51
N THR A 300 -10.14 12.24 15.79
CA THR A 300 -9.79 13.21 14.75
C THR A 300 -8.56 14.00 15.23
N GLY A 301 -7.52 14.12 14.41
CA GLY A 301 -6.28 14.87 14.71
C GLY A 301 -6.01 16.04 13.76
N ASP A 302 -5.33 17.09 14.25
CA ASP A 302 -5.07 18.32 13.49
C ASP A 302 -3.58 18.73 13.40
N VAL A 303 -3.31 19.69 12.51
CA VAL A 303 -1.96 20.25 12.26
C VAL A 303 -1.42 21.10 13.42
N GLU A 304 -2.18 21.29 14.49
CA GLU A 304 -1.69 21.91 15.72
C GLU A 304 -1.33 20.87 16.80
N GLY A 305 -1.43 19.58 16.47
CA GLY A 305 -1.10 18.48 17.37
C GLY A 305 -2.23 18.10 18.32
N SER A 306 -3.46 18.57 18.09
CA SER A 306 -4.61 18.19 18.92
C SER A 306 -5.16 16.83 18.49
N VAL A 307 -5.77 16.13 19.44
CA VAL A 307 -6.65 14.99 19.17
C VAL A 307 -7.98 15.21 19.86
N CYS A 308 -9.07 15.10 19.09
CA CYS A 308 -10.43 15.15 19.60
C CYS A 308 -11.04 13.75 19.59
N LEU A 309 -11.70 13.41 20.70
CA LEU A 309 -12.52 12.23 20.84
C LEU A 309 -13.99 12.61 20.67
N TRP A 310 -14.66 11.88 19.80
CA TRP A 310 -16.08 12.05 19.50
C TRP A 310 -16.85 10.89 20.08
N GLU A 311 -17.89 11.19 20.84
CA GLU A 311 -18.76 10.19 21.45
C GLU A 311 -20.21 10.44 21.01
N PRO A 312 -20.94 9.41 20.58
CA PRO A 312 -22.32 9.57 20.17
C PRO A 312 -23.18 10.03 21.35
N GLN A 313 -24.05 11.02 21.10
CA GLN A 313 -25.01 11.56 22.06
C GLN A 313 -26.39 11.66 21.41
N GLU A 314 -27.42 11.92 22.21
CA GLU A 314 -28.76 12.16 21.67
C GLU A 314 -28.74 13.34 20.68
N GLY A 315 -29.08 13.06 19.41
CA GLY A 315 -29.12 14.06 18.35
C GLY A 315 -27.78 14.42 17.70
N GLY A 316 -26.66 13.79 18.06
CA GLY A 316 -25.37 14.10 17.43
C GLY A 316 -24.15 13.50 18.14
N TRP A 317 -23.10 14.29 18.29
CA TRP A 317 -21.85 13.89 18.94
C TRP A 317 -21.42 14.91 19.99
N GLY A 318 -20.98 14.42 21.14
CA GLY A 318 -20.14 15.19 22.04
C GLY A 318 -18.69 15.11 21.58
N VAL A 319 -18.02 16.26 21.49
CA VAL A 319 -16.62 16.33 21.05
C VAL A 319 -15.77 16.86 22.19
N SER A 320 -14.80 16.05 22.62
CA SER A 320 -13.86 16.38 23.70
C SER A 320 -12.45 16.41 23.15
N ARG A 321 -11.75 17.53 23.31
CA ARG A 321 -10.31 17.61 23.00
C ARG A 321 -9.53 16.89 24.10
N ILE A 322 -8.99 15.72 23.78
CA ILE A 322 -8.28 14.86 24.74
C ILE A 322 -6.77 15.09 24.72
N ILE A 323 -6.23 15.60 23.62
CA ILE A 323 -4.85 16.10 23.49
C ILE A 323 -4.93 17.54 23.00
N ASN A 324 -4.24 18.47 23.68
CA ASN A 324 -4.20 19.88 23.32
C ASN A 324 -2.99 20.21 22.44
N PRO A 325 -3.05 21.29 21.64
CA PRO A 325 -1.86 21.86 21.01
C PRO A 325 -0.81 22.20 22.04
N ALA A 326 0.45 21.84 21.79
CA ALA A 326 1.55 22.13 22.69
C ALA A 326 1.76 23.66 22.87
N ASN A 327 1.54 24.44 21.82
CA ASN A 327 1.85 25.88 21.75
C ASN A 327 0.73 26.82 22.24
N LYS A 328 -0.49 26.34 22.51
CA LYS A 328 -1.61 27.20 22.93
C LYS A 328 -1.97 26.98 24.40
N LYS A 329 -1.16 27.51 25.33
CA LYS A 329 -1.55 27.65 26.75
C LYS A 329 -2.54 28.81 26.94
N SER A 330 -3.71 28.73 26.31
CA SER A 330 -4.80 29.65 26.61
C SER A 330 -5.31 29.37 28.03
N LYS A 331 -5.35 30.38 28.90
CA LYS A 331 -5.95 30.29 30.25
C LYS A 331 -7.43 29.87 30.24
N LYS A 332 -8.08 29.84 29.06
CA LYS A 332 -9.47 29.41 28.86
C LYS A 332 -9.62 28.00 28.30
N MET A 333 -8.54 27.35 27.86
CA MET A 333 -8.65 25.97 27.37
C MET A 333 -8.71 24.99 28.55
N PRO A 334 -9.60 23.98 28.49
CA PRO A 334 -9.59 22.91 29.47
C PRO A 334 -8.25 22.16 29.43
N ALA A 335 -7.84 21.62 30.56
CA ALA A 335 -6.67 20.76 30.62
C ALA A 335 -6.90 19.54 29.71
N ALA A 336 -5.91 19.20 28.88
CA ALA A 336 -5.93 17.98 28.09
C ALA A 336 -5.96 16.78 29.01
N ARG A 337 -6.59 15.70 28.54
CA ARG A 337 -6.58 14.42 29.24
C ARG A 337 -5.20 13.75 29.14
N PHE A 338 -4.59 13.79 27.98
CA PHE A 338 -3.30 13.18 27.69
C PHE A 338 -2.26 14.22 27.29
N ALA A 339 -0.99 13.93 27.60
CA ALA A 339 0.15 14.61 27.01
C ALA A 339 0.16 14.35 25.50
N GLY A 340 0.51 15.37 24.72
CA GLY A 340 0.49 15.28 23.26
C GLY A 340 1.85 15.01 22.64
N VAL A 341 1.92 15.36 21.36
CA VAL A 341 3.14 15.40 20.55
C VAL A 341 4.10 16.51 21.00
N SER A 342 5.30 16.58 20.41
CA SER A 342 6.29 17.61 20.70
C SER A 342 5.79 19.03 20.38
N ASP A 343 6.50 20.04 20.89
CA ASP A 343 6.06 21.41 20.73
C ASP A 343 6.09 21.88 19.27
N GLY A 344 4.92 22.31 18.76
CA GLY A 344 4.75 22.68 17.35
C GLY A 344 4.58 21.52 16.38
N ALA A 345 4.56 20.28 16.86
CA ALA A 345 4.33 19.10 16.03
C ALA A 345 2.85 18.91 15.66
N THR A 346 2.62 18.23 14.55
CA THR A 346 1.30 17.90 13.99
C THR A 346 0.88 16.48 14.41
N VAL A 347 -0.41 16.15 14.26
CA VAL A 347 -0.87 14.76 14.28
C VAL A 347 -1.28 14.38 12.86
N GLU A 348 -0.48 13.55 12.21
CA GLU A 348 -0.66 13.12 10.82
C GLU A 348 -1.67 11.97 10.71
N GLU A 349 -1.61 11.03 11.65
CA GLU A 349 -2.50 9.87 11.66
C GLU A 349 -2.94 9.50 13.09
N THR A 350 -4.16 8.98 13.21
CA THR A 350 -4.68 8.34 14.43
C THR A 350 -5.30 7.00 14.08
N GLN A 351 -5.03 5.95 14.86
CA GLN A 351 -5.65 4.64 14.66
C GLN A 351 -6.07 4.02 15.99
N TRP A 352 -7.34 3.67 16.13
CA TRP A 352 -7.84 2.79 17.18
C TRP A 352 -7.25 1.40 17.02
N LYS A 353 -6.93 0.77 18.13
CA LYS A 353 -6.59 -0.65 18.16
C LYS A 353 -7.82 -1.48 17.77
N ILE A 354 -7.66 -2.34 16.77
CA ILE A 354 -8.76 -3.04 16.10
C ILE A 354 -9.21 -4.28 16.88
N GLY A 355 -8.27 -5.03 17.45
CA GLY A 355 -8.53 -6.26 18.19
C GLY A 355 -7.57 -6.49 19.36
N GLY A 356 -7.68 -7.66 19.99
CA GLY A 356 -6.84 -8.03 21.14
C GLY A 356 -7.10 -7.21 22.42
N SER A 357 -6.11 -7.19 23.30
CA SER A 357 -6.20 -6.45 24.57
C SER A 357 -6.25 -4.94 24.31
N GLY A 358 -7.28 -4.27 24.84
CA GLY A 358 -7.46 -2.82 24.67
C GLY A 358 -8.17 -2.40 23.39
N ALA A 359 -8.70 -3.32 22.58
CA ALA A 359 -9.47 -3.01 21.38
C ALA A 359 -10.59 -2.00 21.66
N GLY A 360 -10.65 -0.92 20.85
CA GLY A 360 -11.62 0.17 21.02
C GLY A 360 -11.37 1.11 22.21
N ASP A 361 -10.42 0.79 23.10
CA ASP A 361 -10.05 1.66 24.22
C ASP A 361 -8.65 2.27 24.05
N VAL A 362 -7.77 1.57 23.33
CA VAL A 362 -6.41 1.99 22.99
C VAL A 362 -6.39 2.58 21.58
N PHE A 363 -5.63 3.66 21.39
CA PHE A 363 -5.34 4.23 20.08
C PHE A 363 -3.89 4.70 19.99
N ALA A 364 -3.38 4.77 18.76
CA ALA A 364 -2.07 5.30 18.43
C ALA A 364 -2.19 6.62 17.67
N THR A 365 -1.18 7.49 17.80
CA THR A 365 -1.01 8.71 17.02
C THR A 365 0.38 8.70 16.39
N ALA A 366 0.46 9.08 15.12
CA ALA A 366 1.71 9.44 14.43
C ALA A 366 1.77 10.95 14.20
N SER A 367 3.00 11.44 14.05
CA SER A 367 3.32 12.85 14.17
C SER A 367 4.56 13.19 13.34
N ASN A 368 4.63 14.44 12.89
CA ASN A 368 5.80 14.95 12.18
C ASN A 368 7.05 15.10 13.07
N ASP A 369 6.94 14.85 14.38
CA ASP A 369 8.10 14.76 15.26
C ASP A 369 8.85 13.41 15.21
N GLY A 370 8.49 12.54 14.26
CA GLY A 370 9.04 11.18 14.13
C GLY A 370 8.55 10.20 15.18
N GLY A 371 7.59 10.61 16.02
CA GLY A 371 7.13 9.86 17.17
C GLY A 371 5.80 9.13 16.96
N ILE A 372 5.72 7.91 17.49
CA ILE A 372 4.45 7.16 17.62
C ILE A 372 4.09 7.08 19.11
N ARG A 373 2.85 7.45 19.45
CA ARG A 373 2.38 7.43 20.85
C ARG A 373 1.07 6.68 20.97
N MET A 374 0.99 5.78 21.93
CA MET A 374 -0.21 4.99 22.23
C MET A 374 -0.84 5.46 23.53
N TYR A 375 -2.17 5.50 23.57
CA TYR A 375 -2.94 5.98 24.69
C TYR A 375 -4.08 5.03 25.01
N ASP A 376 -4.35 4.81 26.29
CA ASP A 376 -5.51 4.05 26.76
C ASP A 376 -6.57 5.02 27.31
N THR A 377 -7.74 5.07 26.66
CA THR A 377 -8.87 5.91 27.05
C THR A 377 -9.56 5.52 28.34
N ARG A 378 -9.13 4.45 29.00
CA ARG A 378 -9.54 4.08 30.37
C ARG A 378 -8.57 4.60 31.41
N SER A 379 -7.33 4.90 31.02
CA SER A 379 -6.30 5.39 31.93
C SER A 379 -6.65 6.77 32.46
N SER A 380 -6.40 6.97 33.76
CA SER A 380 -6.39 8.29 34.39
C SER A 380 -5.02 8.97 34.33
N ALA A 381 -3.97 8.23 33.94
CA ALA A 381 -2.65 8.80 33.73
C ALA A 381 -2.66 9.63 32.46
N SER A 382 -2.07 10.82 32.52
CA SER A 382 -1.95 11.70 31.35
C SER A 382 -0.84 11.26 30.39
N ALA A 383 0.11 10.45 30.84
CA ALA A 383 1.18 9.95 29.99
C ALA A 383 0.64 8.89 29.01
N PRO A 384 1.20 8.80 27.79
CA PRO A 384 0.94 7.68 26.88
C PRO A 384 1.29 6.34 27.54
N SER A 385 0.59 5.27 27.17
CA SER A 385 0.89 3.90 27.62
C SER A 385 2.18 3.35 26.99
N LEU A 386 2.47 3.78 25.75
CA LEU A 386 3.74 3.54 25.06
C LEU A 386 4.09 4.79 24.25
N ALA A 387 5.34 5.21 24.30
CA ALA A 387 5.84 6.34 23.51
C ALA A 387 7.13 5.96 22.80
N LEU A 388 7.04 5.79 21.49
CA LEU A 388 8.16 5.60 20.58
C LEU A 388 8.61 6.97 20.09
N VAL A 389 9.40 7.69 20.91
CA VAL A 389 9.73 9.11 20.65
C VAL A 389 10.59 9.29 19.39
N HIS A 390 11.36 8.28 19.03
CA HIS A 390 12.18 8.23 17.82
C HIS A 390 11.82 6.98 17.01
N ALA A 391 10.53 6.79 16.75
CA ALA A 391 10.06 5.67 15.93
C ALA A 391 10.69 5.76 14.53
N HIS A 392 10.72 6.97 13.96
CA HIS A 392 11.36 7.30 12.70
C HIS A 392 12.27 8.54 12.85
N ASN A 393 13.14 8.75 11.86
CA ASN A 393 14.03 9.92 11.82
C ASN A 393 13.39 11.14 11.12
N SER A 394 12.22 10.94 10.53
CA SER A 394 11.41 11.92 9.80
C SER A 394 9.93 11.72 10.12
N ASP A 395 9.07 12.54 9.50
CA ASP A 395 7.64 12.63 9.77
C ASP A 395 6.96 11.27 9.56
N VAL A 396 6.18 10.81 10.56
CA VAL A 396 5.42 9.56 10.41
C VAL A 396 4.05 9.89 9.84
N ASN A 397 3.82 9.52 8.59
CA ASN A 397 2.66 9.92 7.81
C ASN A 397 1.51 8.89 7.85
N ALA A 398 1.85 7.61 8.02
CA ALA A 398 0.89 6.52 7.93
C ALA A 398 1.02 5.54 9.11
N LEU A 399 -0.11 5.05 9.60
CA LEU A 399 -0.20 4.00 10.63
C LEU A 399 -1.32 3.02 10.34
N ARG A 400 -1.10 1.74 10.64
CA ARG A 400 -2.16 0.72 10.60
C ARG A 400 -1.92 -0.44 11.57
N TRP A 401 -2.88 -0.71 12.44
CA TRP A 401 -2.88 -1.94 13.25
C TRP A 401 -3.20 -3.16 12.40
N SER A 402 -2.53 -4.28 12.65
CA SER A 402 -2.85 -5.53 11.97
C SER A 402 -4.24 -6.04 12.39
N PRO A 403 -5.13 -6.35 11.42
CA PRO A 403 -6.44 -6.91 11.70
C PRO A 403 -6.36 -8.39 12.12
N VAL A 404 -5.23 -9.06 11.91
CA VAL A 404 -5.02 -10.48 12.25
C VAL A 404 -4.15 -10.61 13.50
N HIS A 405 -2.91 -10.09 13.45
CA HIS A 405 -2.01 -10.10 14.60
C HIS A 405 -2.10 -8.78 15.37
N HIS A 406 -3.08 -8.68 16.27
CA HIS A 406 -3.51 -7.43 16.91
C HIS A 406 -2.47 -6.63 17.72
N ASP A 407 -1.31 -7.21 18.03
CA ASP A 407 -0.21 -6.51 18.71
C ASP A 407 0.75 -5.82 17.72
N LEU A 408 0.59 -6.04 16.41
CA LEU A 408 1.43 -5.43 15.37
C LEU A 408 0.85 -4.10 14.87
N LEU A 409 1.74 -3.10 14.77
CA LEU A 409 1.48 -1.80 14.20
C LEU A 409 2.46 -1.55 13.04
N LEU A 410 1.92 -1.22 11.87
CA LEU A 410 2.68 -0.79 10.70
C LEU A 410 2.78 0.73 10.69
N SER A 411 3.94 1.27 10.32
CA SER A 411 4.16 2.70 10.13
C SER A 411 4.98 3.00 8.88
N GLY A 412 4.75 4.16 8.29
CA GLY A 412 5.52 4.68 7.15
C GLY A 412 5.86 6.16 7.34
N ASP A 413 7.05 6.56 6.90
CA ASP A 413 7.56 7.93 7.07
C ASP A 413 7.82 8.69 5.76
N GLU A 414 8.23 9.95 5.91
CA GLU A 414 8.58 10.89 4.84
C GLU A 414 9.82 10.47 4.03
N ASP A 415 10.73 9.67 4.61
CA ASP A 415 11.94 9.21 3.92
C ASP A 415 11.72 7.89 3.15
N GLY A 416 10.49 7.38 3.10
CA GLY A 416 10.17 6.11 2.41
C GLY A 416 10.46 4.87 3.27
N CYS A 417 10.73 5.02 4.57
CA CYS A 417 10.94 3.91 5.48
C CYS A 417 9.61 3.38 6.02
N VAL A 418 9.47 2.05 5.99
CA VAL A 418 8.34 1.33 6.55
C VAL A 418 8.82 0.45 7.70
N LYS A 419 8.12 0.50 8.84
CA LYS A 419 8.47 -0.28 10.03
C LYS A 419 7.28 -1.04 10.59
N VAL A 420 7.55 -2.20 11.14
CA VAL A 420 6.58 -3.01 11.88
C VAL A 420 6.99 -3.06 13.34
N TRP A 421 6.06 -2.74 14.22
CA TRP A 421 6.26 -2.67 15.66
C TRP A 421 5.38 -3.70 16.35
N ASP A 422 5.90 -4.33 17.39
CA ASP A 422 5.10 -5.12 18.32
C ASP A 422 5.01 -4.36 19.65
N GLU A 423 3.79 -4.00 20.04
CA GLU A 423 3.55 -3.18 21.23
C GLU A 423 4.07 -3.83 22.53
N ARG A 424 4.31 -5.15 22.54
CA ARG A 424 4.81 -5.89 23.69
C ARG A 424 6.32 -5.76 23.88
N TYR A 425 7.06 -5.51 22.80
CA TYR A 425 8.52 -5.45 22.79
C TYR A 425 9.08 -4.03 22.80
N GLY A 426 8.22 -3.00 22.76
CA GLY A 426 8.58 -1.62 23.06
C GLY A 426 9.24 -0.87 21.89
N GLU A 427 10.47 -0.38 22.10
CA GLU A 427 11.14 0.63 21.23
C GLU A 427 11.88 0.09 20.01
N VAL A 428 11.94 -1.24 19.85
CA VAL A 428 12.67 -1.87 18.73
C VAL A 428 11.66 -2.36 17.69
N PRO A 429 11.77 -1.94 16.41
CA PRO A 429 10.93 -2.47 15.35
C PRO A 429 11.28 -3.94 15.07
N LEU A 430 10.28 -4.76 14.75
CA LEU A 430 10.47 -6.13 14.31
C LEU A 430 11.02 -6.18 12.88
N VAL A 431 10.53 -5.30 12.02
CA VAL A 431 10.90 -5.21 10.60
C VAL A 431 11.16 -3.76 10.24
N VAL A 432 12.19 -3.53 9.43
CA VAL A 432 12.51 -2.23 8.84
C VAL A 432 12.75 -2.43 7.35
N MET A 433 12.00 -1.71 6.52
CA MET A 433 12.08 -1.79 5.06
C MET A 433 12.38 -0.41 4.49
N HIS A 434 13.44 -0.34 3.68
CA HIS A 434 13.93 0.87 3.02
C HIS A 434 13.97 0.66 1.51
N TRP A 435 12.79 0.55 0.90
CA TRP A 435 12.65 0.36 -0.55
C TRP A 435 12.20 1.63 -1.26
N HIS A 436 11.09 2.21 -0.81
CA HIS A 436 10.55 3.45 -1.37
C HIS A 436 11.57 4.58 -1.24
N LYS A 437 11.63 5.43 -2.27
CA LYS A 437 12.63 6.51 -2.36
C LYS A 437 12.02 7.90 -2.12
N LYS A 438 10.74 7.94 -1.81
CA LYS A 438 9.93 9.14 -1.56
C LYS A 438 8.93 8.85 -0.43
N PRO A 439 8.23 9.89 0.10
CA PRO A 439 7.35 9.75 1.24
C PRO A 439 6.32 8.63 1.10
N ILE A 440 6.15 7.83 2.16
CA ILE A 440 5.06 6.87 2.27
C ILE A 440 3.75 7.64 2.44
N THR A 441 2.80 7.41 1.54
CA THR A 441 1.49 8.07 1.57
C THR A 441 0.45 7.24 2.29
N SER A 442 0.54 5.91 2.22
CA SER A 442 -0.42 5.02 2.86
C SER A 442 0.16 3.62 3.08
N VAL A 443 -0.34 2.96 4.13
CA VAL A 443 -0.01 1.57 4.48
C VAL A 443 -1.28 0.85 4.89
N ASP A 444 -1.45 -0.40 4.46
CA ASP A 444 -2.59 -1.22 4.89
C ASP A 444 -2.22 -2.70 4.98
N TRP A 445 -2.78 -3.39 5.98
CA TRP A 445 -2.56 -4.82 6.17
C TRP A 445 -3.55 -5.63 5.33
N HIS A 446 -3.14 -6.79 4.87
CA HIS A 446 -4.08 -7.75 4.32
C HIS A 446 -5.12 -8.13 5.38
N PRO A 447 -6.43 -8.19 5.06
CA PRO A 447 -7.49 -8.34 6.07
C PRO A 447 -7.53 -9.71 6.74
N THR A 448 -6.94 -10.74 6.12
CA THR A 448 -6.98 -12.13 6.60
C THR A 448 -5.63 -12.84 6.61
N ASP A 449 -4.58 -12.23 6.06
CA ASP A 449 -3.22 -12.77 6.08
C ASP A 449 -2.42 -11.97 7.10
N GLU A 450 -1.68 -12.66 7.96
CA GLU A 450 -0.92 -12.03 9.04
C GLU A 450 0.43 -11.48 8.61
N ALA A 451 0.99 -11.96 7.50
CA ALA A 451 2.32 -11.60 7.02
C ALA A 451 2.29 -10.58 5.88
N THR A 452 1.16 -10.44 5.19
CA THR A 452 1.03 -9.58 4.01
C THR A 452 0.54 -8.18 4.32
N PHE A 453 1.17 -7.17 3.72
CA PHE A 453 0.70 -5.79 3.73
C PHE A 453 1.07 -5.05 2.44
N ALA A 454 0.50 -3.87 2.26
CA ALA A 454 0.70 -3.01 1.10
C ALA A 454 1.17 -1.63 1.54
N THR A 455 1.98 -0.99 0.70
CA THR A 455 2.46 0.37 0.90
C THR A 455 2.34 1.16 -0.39
N SER A 456 2.03 2.45 -0.29
CA SER A 456 2.12 3.39 -1.41
C SER A 456 3.01 4.57 -1.05
N ALA A 457 3.66 5.15 -2.06
CA ALA A 457 4.51 6.30 -1.87
C ALA A 457 4.39 7.30 -3.03
N LEU A 458 4.93 8.50 -2.82
CA LEU A 458 5.04 9.55 -3.85
C LEU A 458 6.08 9.23 -4.95
N ASP A 459 6.68 8.04 -4.91
CA ASP A 459 7.46 7.45 -6.01
C ASP A 459 6.59 6.72 -7.04
N ASP A 460 5.26 6.93 -6.96
CA ASP A 460 4.29 6.45 -7.93
C ASP A 460 4.21 4.92 -8.01
N SER A 461 4.53 4.27 -6.89
CA SER A 461 4.46 2.83 -6.73
C SER A 461 3.57 2.39 -5.57
N VAL A 462 2.86 1.27 -5.78
CA VAL A 462 2.26 0.46 -4.71
C VAL A 462 3.03 -0.85 -4.62
N ALA A 463 3.60 -1.13 -3.46
CA ALA A 463 4.36 -2.33 -3.18
C ALA A 463 3.56 -3.29 -2.28
N LEU A 464 3.53 -4.57 -2.63
CA LEU A 464 2.95 -5.64 -1.81
C LEU A 464 4.08 -6.47 -1.21
N TRP A 465 3.99 -6.71 0.09
CA TRP A 465 5.05 -7.29 0.90
C TRP A 465 4.58 -8.55 1.60
N ASP A 466 5.49 -9.52 1.78
CA ASP A 466 5.31 -10.69 2.64
C ASP A 466 6.45 -10.77 3.65
N MET A 467 6.11 -10.65 4.93
CA MET A 467 7.08 -10.72 6.03
C MET A 467 7.50 -12.15 6.38
N SER A 468 6.81 -13.17 5.87
CA SER A 468 7.15 -14.57 6.14
C SER A 468 8.34 -15.06 5.32
N VAL A 469 8.74 -14.29 4.30
CA VAL A 469 9.90 -14.57 3.47
C VAL A 469 11.18 -14.20 4.22
N GLU A 470 11.89 -15.23 4.67
CA GLU A 470 13.24 -15.10 5.23
C GLU A 470 14.29 -15.15 4.11
N VAL A 471 15.32 -14.32 4.25
CA VAL A 471 16.45 -14.31 3.31
C VAL A 471 17.27 -15.58 3.51
N ASP A 472 17.37 -16.43 2.49
CA ASP A 472 18.29 -17.57 2.50
C ASP A 472 19.73 -17.06 2.28
N GLU A 473 20.38 -16.68 3.37
CA GLU A 473 21.76 -16.18 3.36
C GLU A 473 22.72 -17.13 2.61
N ASP A 474 22.51 -18.44 2.71
CA ASP A 474 23.34 -19.45 2.05
C ASP A 474 23.10 -19.48 0.52
N ALA A 475 21.86 -19.26 0.08
CA ALA A 475 21.54 -19.14 -1.35
C ALA A 475 22.13 -17.85 -1.94
N VAL A 476 22.02 -16.73 -1.23
CA VAL A 476 22.64 -15.45 -1.62
C VAL A 476 24.16 -15.59 -1.72
N GLU A 477 24.79 -16.30 -0.77
CA GLU A 477 26.24 -16.59 -0.83
C GLU A 477 26.62 -17.50 -2.02
N ARG A 478 25.82 -18.52 -2.32
CA ARG A 478 26.03 -19.39 -3.50
C ARG A 478 25.88 -18.63 -4.82
N GLU A 479 24.88 -17.77 -4.94
CA GLU A 479 24.68 -16.95 -6.15
C GLU A 479 25.82 -15.94 -6.33
N ARG A 480 26.24 -15.26 -5.26
CA ARG A 480 27.42 -14.37 -5.26
C ARG A 480 28.70 -15.10 -5.67
N ALA A 481 28.89 -16.33 -5.18
CA ALA A 481 30.03 -17.15 -5.56
C ALA A 481 30.01 -17.55 -7.05
N SER A 482 28.81 -17.74 -7.63
CA SER A 482 28.65 -18.09 -9.05
C SER A 482 28.78 -16.89 -10.01
N THR A 483 28.35 -15.69 -9.58
CA THR A 483 28.34 -14.47 -10.39
C THR A 483 29.64 -13.66 -10.28
N GLY A 484 30.51 -13.99 -9.32
CA GLY A 484 31.76 -13.28 -9.07
C GLY A 484 31.56 -11.85 -8.53
N ALA A 485 30.36 -11.53 -8.04
CA ALA A 485 30.04 -10.25 -7.44
C ALA A 485 30.86 -10.06 -6.14
N ALA A 486 31.66 -9.00 -6.07
CA ALA A 486 32.42 -8.67 -4.86
C ALA A 486 31.45 -8.34 -3.70
N LYS A 487 31.85 -8.65 -2.46
CA LYS A 487 31.21 -8.08 -1.25
C LYS A 487 31.40 -6.56 -1.28
N ASN A 488 30.46 -5.84 -1.90
CA ASN A 488 30.28 -4.44 -1.58
C ASN A 488 29.45 -4.40 -0.30
N ASP A 489 30.00 -3.77 0.75
CA ASP A 489 29.32 -3.55 2.03
C ASP A 489 28.14 -2.55 1.92
N LYS A 490 27.86 -2.08 0.70
CA LYS A 490 26.61 -1.45 0.31
C LYS A 490 25.85 -2.51 -0.47
N GLU A 491 24.81 -3.10 0.12
CA GLU A 491 23.76 -3.76 -0.65
C GLU A 491 23.42 -2.83 -1.83
N ASP A 492 23.42 -3.35 -3.05
CA ASP A 492 23.07 -2.55 -4.22
C ASP A 492 21.70 -1.95 -3.92
N GLU A 493 21.61 -0.62 -3.80
CA GLU A 493 20.40 0.11 -3.36
C GLU A 493 19.18 -0.13 -4.27
N ASN A 494 19.40 -0.83 -5.40
CA ASN A 494 18.45 -1.21 -6.43
C ASN A 494 18.19 -2.73 -6.49
N THR A 495 18.74 -3.53 -5.58
CA THR A 495 18.36 -4.95 -5.45
C THR A 495 16.99 -5.03 -4.82
N MET A 496 16.06 -5.69 -5.50
CA MET A 496 14.70 -5.88 -5.00
C MET A 496 14.73 -6.79 -3.76
N PRO A 497 14.17 -6.37 -2.61
CA PRO A 497 14.10 -7.21 -1.42
C PRO A 497 13.30 -8.48 -1.69
N GLU A 498 13.68 -9.61 -1.10
CA GLU A 498 12.96 -10.88 -1.27
C GLU A 498 11.53 -10.83 -0.70
N GLN A 499 11.29 -9.96 0.30
CA GLN A 499 9.97 -9.71 0.86
C GLN A 499 9.04 -8.95 -0.11
N LEU A 500 9.57 -8.32 -1.16
CA LEU A 500 8.76 -7.58 -2.14
C LEU A 500 8.10 -8.57 -3.11
N MET A 501 6.81 -8.82 -2.92
CA MET A 501 6.04 -9.75 -3.76
C MET A 501 5.62 -9.13 -5.09
N PHE A 502 5.25 -7.86 -5.09
CA PHE A 502 4.65 -7.21 -6.25
C PHE A 502 4.86 -5.71 -6.23
N LEU A 503 5.03 -5.12 -7.41
CA LEU A 503 5.09 -3.69 -7.62
C LEU A 503 4.07 -3.25 -8.67
N HIS A 504 3.05 -2.55 -8.23
CA HIS A 504 2.07 -1.89 -9.09
C HIS A 504 2.54 -0.48 -9.42
N LEU A 505 2.53 -0.16 -10.71
CA LEU A 505 2.99 1.11 -11.28
C LEU A 505 1.95 1.62 -12.29
N GLY A 506 2.12 2.86 -12.74
CA GLY A 506 1.28 3.48 -13.76
C GLY A 506 0.14 4.33 -13.20
N GLN A 507 0.28 4.78 -11.95
CA GLN A 507 -0.50 5.90 -11.43
C GLN A 507 0.41 7.03 -11.00
N GLU A 508 -0.03 8.27 -11.13
CA GLU A 508 0.73 9.45 -10.71
C GLU A 508 0.23 10.02 -9.38
N HIS A 509 1.14 10.37 -8.47
CA HIS A 509 0.87 10.96 -7.16
C HIS A 509 -0.14 10.16 -6.32
N ILE A 510 0.19 8.90 -6.03
CA ILE A 510 -0.65 7.98 -5.27
C ILE A 510 -0.86 8.50 -3.85
N SER A 511 -2.12 8.73 -3.47
CA SER A 511 -2.48 9.37 -2.20
C SER A 511 -2.95 8.39 -1.12
N GLU A 512 -3.65 7.31 -1.47
CA GLU A 512 -4.12 6.33 -0.50
C GLU A 512 -4.29 4.94 -1.12
N ILE A 513 -4.05 3.88 -0.31
CA ILE A 513 -4.32 2.48 -0.66
C ILE A 513 -5.13 1.78 0.43
N LYS A 514 -5.92 0.77 0.03
CA LYS A 514 -6.62 -0.15 0.96
C LYS A 514 -6.78 -1.54 0.36
N PHE A 515 -6.63 -2.56 1.19
CA PHE A 515 -7.17 -3.88 0.86
C PHE A 515 -8.69 -3.89 1.00
N HIS A 516 -9.37 -4.58 0.09
CA HIS A 516 -10.81 -4.73 0.17
C HIS A 516 -11.20 -5.70 1.29
N PRO A 517 -11.98 -5.27 2.31
CA PRO A 517 -12.24 -6.08 3.50
C PRO A 517 -13.17 -7.28 3.25
N GLN A 518 -13.82 -7.35 2.08
CA GLN A 518 -14.76 -8.42 1.71
C GLN A 518 -14.42 -9.16 0.41
N ILE A 519 -13.40 -8.73 -0.34
CA ILE A 519 -12.98 -9.35 -1.60
C ILE A 519 -11.51 -9.68 -1.45
N HIS A 520 -11.19 -10.97 -1.41
CA HIS A 520 -9.85 -11.44 -1.08
C HIS A 520 -8.83 -10.97 -2.12
N GLY A 521 -7.67 -10.50 -1.65
CA GLY A 521 -6.55 -10.08 -2.49
C GLY A 521 -6.77 -8.82 -3.34
N VAL A 522 -7.95 -8.19 -3.30
CA VAL A 522 -8.20 -6.96 -4.05
C VAL A 522 -7.63 -5.77 -3.29
N VAL A 523 -6.80 -4.99 -3.98
CA VAL A 523 -6.26 -3.70 -3.53
C VAL A 523 -6.92 -2.60 -4.34
N ILE A 524 -7.25 -1.51 -3.66
CA ILE A 524 -7.74 -0.28 -4.26
C ILE A 524 -6.71 0.80 -3.98
N SER A 525 -6.35 1.56 -5.00
CA SER A 525 -5.51 2.75 -4.90
C SER A 525 -6.22 3.94 -5.50
N THR A 526 -5.94 5.12 -4.93
CA THR A 526 -6.35 6.41 -5.49
C THR A 526 -5.12 7.28 -5.69
N ALA A 527 -5.14 8.08 -6.74
CA ALA A 527 -4.04 8.95 -7.14
C ALA A 527 -4.58 10.22 -7.82
N CYS A 528 -3.72 11.06 -8.40
CA CYS A 528 -4.20 12.26 -9.08
C CYS A 528 -4.97 11.93 -10.38
N ASP A 529 -4.67 10.79 -11.00
CA ASP A 529 -5.29 10.32 -12.24
C ASP A 529 -6.56 9.48 -12.05
N GLY A 530 -6.86 9.03 -10.83
CA GLY A 530 -8.09 8.32 -10.50
C GLY A 530 -7.90 7.10 -9.62
N PHE A 531 -8.69 6.05 -9.87
CA PHE A 531 -8.74 4.82 -9.08
C PHE A 531 -8.25 3.62 -9.88
N ASN A 532 -7.44 2.77 -9.24
CA ASN A 532 -7.19 1.41 -9.71
C ASN A 532 -7.77 0.41 -8.72
N PHE A 533 -8.46 -0.61 -9.24
CA PHE A 533 -8.91 -1.79 -8.53
C PHE A 533 -8.17 -2.97 -9.12
N PHE A 534 -7.29 -3.59 -8.34
CA PHE A 534 -6.47 -4.67 -8.86
C PHE A 534 -6.34 -5.84 -7.89
N LYS A 535 -6.15 -7.01 -8.47
CA LYS A 535 -5.80 -8.25 -7.78
C LYS A 535 -4.62 -8.86 -8.51
N THR A 536 -3.52 -9.07 -7.80
CA THR A 536 -2.30 -9.63 -8.38
C THR A 536 -2.45 -11.14 -8.55
N CYS A 537 -1.66 -11.75 -9.42
CA CYS A 537 -1.73 -13.20 -9.66
C CYS A 537 -1.22 -14.06 -8.48
N ASN A 538 -0.56 -13.44 -7.50
CA ASN A 538 0.13 -14.10 -6.40
C ASN A 538 -0.55 -13.93 -5.02
N ILE A 539 -1.77 -13.36 -4.94
CA ILE A 539 -2.52 -13.11 -3.69
C ILE A 539 -3.98 -13.58 -3.78
#